data_AF-A0A7J2JZ86-F1
#
_entry.id   AF-A0A7J2JZ86-F1
#
_cell.length_a   1.000
_cell.length_b   1.000
_cell.length_c   1.000
_cell.angle_alpha   90.00
_cell.angle_beta   90.00
_cell.angle_gamma   90.00
#
_symmetry.space_group_name_H-M   'P 1'
#
loop_
_entity.id
_entity.type
_entity.pdbx_description
1 polymer ?
#
loop_
_entity_poly.entity_id
_entity_poly.type
_entity_poly.pdbx_seq_one_letter_code
_entity_poly.pdbx_strand_id
1 'polypeptide(L)'
;MTARRLLMNFLAELSLCQDLELSLEPDHAIIEASSADVIEEYVNYTLQVAGQVLEDSLEEHRLVDMPINTNDRRWVFKKLGIQVPRGSRFCRVISKILKRAQLPWDELARDLPVVEEKAGVIQLGDGVRGDLLSLPQPFLYERYQAKYEFLKGRSGDEIKFKATRAWLYVLFTGFAFGYCGNHITGKSGELVIAVVPEPTLSQVLADEGARSLIIRDGLLPTVRRLGLPPRPAIAYMLYVACEVIKALGPQAMDLELLYRIPTALLEMDRVSSAATAQAFTLIERISMDFAPLLRELARLDTELIEWIQRKCRKAIVGREGATSYYSDYVRLSIAIFQALSGALDPADLCYYALRVVAEHEAERLDLAARLRKLRSEGWLVSKLLRSLRGVL
;
A
#
# COMPACT_ATOMS: atom_id res chain seq x y z
N MET A 1 -0.75 -7.57 14.14
CA MET A 1 -0.56 -6.34 14.94
C MET A 1 -0.13 -5.20 14.03
N THR A 2 -0.99 -4.21 13.83
CA THR A 2 -0.77 -3.01 13.00
C THR A 2 0.58 -2.34 13.25
N ALA A 3 1.02 -2.23 14.51
CA ALA A 3 2.31 -1.61 14.85
C ALA A 3 3.51 -2.33 14.17
N ARG A 4 3.52 -3.66 14.18
CA ARG A 4 4.54 -4.50 13.52
C ARG A 4 4.55 -4.24 12.01
N ARG A 5 3.37 -4.11 11.39
CA ARG A 5 3.22 -3.81 9.96
C ARG A 5 3.76 -2.42 9.58
N LEU A 6 3.46 -1.41 10.41
CA LEU A 6 3.99 -0.06 10.21
C LEU A 6 5.51 -0.02 10.42
N LEU A 7 6.03 -0.75 11.41
CA LEU A 7 7.48 -0.91 11.61
C LEU A 7 8.15 -1.47 10.35
N MET A 8 7.56 -2.47 9.68
CA MET A 8 8.14 -3.02 8.45
C MET A 8 8.26 -1.98 7.35
N ASN A 9 7.26 -1.11 7.17
CA ASN A 9 7.36 -0.01 6.19
C ASN A 9 8.46 1.00 6.56
N PHE A 10 8.63 1.30 7.86
CA PHE A 10 9.73 2.15 8.31
C PHE A 10 11.09 1.53 7.99
N LEU A 11 11.29 0.25 8.34
CA LEU A 11 12.53 -0.47 8.10
C LEU A 11 12.82 -0.63 6.60
N ALA A 12 11.79 -0.85 5.79
CA ALA A 12 11.92 -0.95 4.35
C ALA A 12 12.49 0.34 3.75
N GLU A 13 12.02 1.50 4.20
CA GLU A 13 12.50 2.79 3.72
C GLU A 13 13.86 3.17 4.33
N LEU A 14 14.10 2.81 5.59
CA LEU A 14 15.41 2.95 6.22
C LEU A 14 16.48 2.12 5.48
N SER A 15 16.11 0.98 4.89
CA SER A 15 17.02 0.14 4.09
C SER A 15 17.55 0.78 2.81
N LEU A 16 17.03 1.95 2.41
CA LEU A 16 17.57 2.73 1.30
C LEU A 16 18.81 3.54 1.70
N CYS A 17 19.09 3.70 3.00
CA CYS A 17 20.25 4.41 3.53
C CYS A 17 21.50 3.52 3.44
N GLN A 18 22.47 3.91 2.62
CA GLN A 18 23.61 3.05 2.25
C GLN A 18 24.60 2.78 3.39
N ASP A 19 24.67 3.66 4.39
CA ASP A 19 25.59 3.49 5.53
C ASP A 19 24.96 2.71 6.71
N LEU A 20 23.76 2.16 6.51
CA LEU A 20 23.09 1.30 7.47
C LEU A 20 23.02 -0.14 6.95
N GLU A 21 23.34 -1.07 7.83
CA GLU A 21 23.07 -2.49 7.61
C GLU A 21 21.85 -2.89 8.44
N LEU A 22 20.82 -3.41 7.78
CA LEU A 22 19.59 -3.87 8.43
C LEU A 22 19.45 -5.37 8.27
N SER A 23 19.09 -6.04 9.36
CA SER A 23 18.73 -7.46 9.35
C SER A 23 17.46 -7.70 10.15
N LEU A 24 16.77 -8.79 9.82
CA LEU A 24 15.58 -9.25 10.53
C LEU A 24 15.87 -10.58 11.22
N GLU A 25 15.68 -10.58 12.52
CA GLU A 25 15.65 -11.78 13.35
C GLU A 25 14.19 -12.10 13.73
N PRO A 26 13.87 -13.32 14.22
CA PRO A 26 12.48 -13.73 14.49
C PRO A 26 11.66 -12.76 15.36
N ASP A 27 12.32 -12.12 16.33
CA ASP A 27 11.66 -11.29 17.35
C ASP A 27 12.09 -9.81 17.32
N HIS A 28 13.10 -9.45 16.52
CA HIS A 28 13.62 -8.08 16.47
C HIS A 28 14.26 -7.77 15.11
N ALA A 29 14.41 -6.47 14.84
CA ALA A 29 15.23 -5.99 13.74
C ALA A 29 16.53 -5.41 14.31
N ILE A 30 17.63 -5.56 13.59
CA ILE A 30 18.92 -4.99 13.94
C ILE A 30 19.20 -3.86 12.94
N ILE A 31 19.65 -2.71 13.46
CA ILE A 31 20.15 -1.58 12.67
C ILE A 31 21.60 -1.36 13.10
N GLU A 32 22.53 -1.67 12.21
CA GLU A 32 23.96 -1.52 12.43
C GLU A 32 24.53 -0.39 11.57
N ALA A 33 25.53 0.31 12.10
CA ALA A 33 26.23 1.38 11.41
C ALA A 33 27.64 1.54 11.98
N SER A 34 28.46 2.37 11.34
CA SER A 34 29.81 2.69 11.83
C SER A 34 29.82 3.47 13.15
N SER A 35 28.75 4.21 13.48
CA SER A 35 28.59 4.92 14.74
C SER A 35 27.13 5.16 15.11
N ALA A 36 26.89 5.50 16.38
CA ALA A 36 25.58 5.94 16.88
C ALA A 36 25.04 7.18 16.14
N ASP A 37 25.93 8.13 15.82
CA ASP A 37 25.57 9.37 15.12
C ASP A 37 25.00 9.09 13.73
N VAL A 38 25.52 8.08 13.03
CA VAL A 38 25.01 7.66 11.71
C VAL A 38 23.59 7.10 11.81
N ILE A 39 23.31 6.28 12.83
CA ILE A 39 21.96 5.78 13.07
C ILE A 39 21.01 6.93 13.40
N GLU A 40 21.43 7.84 14.30
CA GLU A 40 20.64 9.02 14.65
C GLU A 40 20.32 9.86 13.40
N GLU A 41 21.33 10.17 12.59
CA GLU A 41 21.19 10.95 11.36
C GLU A 41 20.18 10.32 10.41
N TYR A 42 20.37 9.04 10.06
CA TYR A 42 19.53 8.37 9.08
C TYR A 42 18.11 8.10 9.58
N VAL A 43 17.92 7.78 10.87
CA VAL A 43 16.57 7.66 11.45
C VAL A 43 15.85 8.99 11.31
N ASN A 44 16.47 10.11 11.72
CA ASN A 44 15.85 11.43 11.63
C ASN A 44 15.61 11.87 10.17
N TYR A 45 16.56 11.58 9.28
CA TYR A 45 16.38 11.79 7.84
C TYR A 45 15.15 11.04 7.31
N THR A 46 15.01 9.75 7.62
CA THR A 46 13.85 8.93 7.20
C THR A 46 12.53 9.47 7.76
N LEU A 47 12.51 9.98 9.00
CA LEU A 47 11.33 10.67 9.55
C LEU A 47 10.96 11.88 8.69
N GLN A 48 11.93 12.75 8.39
CA GLN A 48 11.69 13.97 7.62
C GLN A 48 11.24 13.68 6.18
N VAL A 49 11.90 12.73 5.51
CA VAL A 49 11.52 12.24 4.18
C VAL A 49 10.10 11.74 4.17
N ALA A 50 9.70 10.93 5.15
CA ALA A 50 8.32 10.43 5.23
C ALA A 50 7.29 11.56 5.37
N GLY A 51 7.65 12.59 6.16
CA GLY A 51 6.85 13.80 6.28
C GLY A 51 6.69 14.54 4.95
N GLN A 52 7.76 14.64 4.15
CA GLN A 52 7.76 15.27 2.83
C GLN A 52 6.96 14.45 1.82
N VAL A 53 7.21 13.14 1.70
CA VAL A 53 6.49 12.27 0.77
C VAL A 53 4.98 12.28 1.05
N LEU A 54 4.59 12.31 2.33
CA LEU A 54 3.18 12.42 2.70
C LEU A 54 2.59 13.79 2.34
N GLU A 55 3.35 14.88 2.46
CA GLU A 55 2.92 16.21 2.02
C GLU A 55 2.71 16.25 0.51
N ASP A 56 3.72 15.84 -0.26
CA ASP A 56 3.70 15.85 -1.72
C ASP A 56 2.49 15.05 -2.26
N SER A 57 2.26 13.87 -1.69
CA SER A 57 1.13 13.01 -2.06
C SER A 57 -0.24 13.66 -1.81
N LEU A 58 -0.34 14.55 -0.82
CA LEU A 58 -1.56 15.29 -0.50
C LEU A 58 -1.71 16.57 -1.33
N GLU A 59 -0.61 17.26 -1.63
CA GLU A 59 -0.60 18.52 -2.39
C GLU A 59 -0.81 18.29 -3.88
N GLU A 60 -0.27 17.21 -4.44
CA GLU A 60 -0.50 16.78 -5.82
C GLU A 60 -1.92 16.22 -6.04
N HIS A 61 -2.80 16.28 -5.01
CA HIS A 61 -4.17 15.75 -5.01
C HIS A 61 -4.26 14.25 -5.35
N ARG A 62 -3.15 13.51 -5.17
CA ARG A 62 -3.09 12.07 -5.41
C ARG A 62 -3.82 11.30 -4.31
N LEU A 63 -3.75 11.78 -3.07
CA LEU A 63 -4.36 11.14 -1.91
C LEU A 63 -5.38 12.05 -1.21
N VAL A 64 -6.52 11.47 -0.85
CA VAL A 64 -7.57 12.15 -0.06
C VAL A 64 -7.30 11.94 1.43
N ASP A 65 -7.06 13.03 2.17
CA ASP A 65 -6.82 12.98 3.62
C ASP A 65 -8.09 12.63 4.44
N MET A 66 -7.89 12.19 5.69
CA MET A 66 -8.96 11.87 6.64
C MET A 66 -9.07 12.91 7.78
N PRO A 67 -10.27 13.10 8.34
CA PRO A 67 -10.46 13.97 9.49
C PRO A 67 -9.79 13.38 10.76
N ILE A 68 -9.33 14.26 11.65
CA ILE A 68 -8.76 13.85 12.94
C ILE A 68 -9.87 13.50 13.95
N ASN A 69 -9.75 12.33 14.58
CA ASN A 69 -10.63 11.94 15.69
C ASN A 69 -10.44 12.88 16.90
N THR A 70 -11.54 13.21 17.58
CA THR A 70 -11.52 14.09 18.76
C THR A 70 -10.63 13.56 19.89
N ASN A 71 -10.57 12.24 20.06
CA ASN A 71 -9.72 11.61 21.07
C ASN A 71 -8.24 11.76 20.71
N ASP A 72 -7.86 11.58 19.44
CA ASP A 72 -6.48 11.76 19.00
C ASP A 72 -6.04 13.21 19.20
N ARG A 73 -6.91 14.18 18.88
CA ARG A 73 -6.67 15.61 19.15
C ARG A 73 -6.37 15.88 20.63
N ARG A 74 -7.13 15.26 21.55
CA ARG A 74 -7.04 15.53 22.99
C ARG A 74 -5.94 14.75 23.71
N TRP A 75 -5.68 13.51 23.29
CA TRP A 75 -4.87 12.57 24.05
C TRP A 75 -3.54 12.20 23.38
N VAL A 76 -3.42 12.39 22.07
CA VAL A 76 -2.20 12.11 21.31
C VAL A 76 -1.51 13.43 20.99
N PHE A 77 -2.11 14.26 20.14
CA PHE A 77 -1.47 15.47 19.63
C PHE A 77 -1.26 16.54 20.71
N LYS A 78 -2.23 16.72 21.61
CA LYS A 78 -2.07 17.65 22.75
C LYS A 78 -0.91 17.24 23.66
N LYS A 79 -0.73 15.93 23.94
CA LYS A 79 0.38 15.43 24.77
C LYS A 79 1.73 15.57 24.09
N LEU A 80 1.77 15.51 22.75
CA LEU A 80 2.95 15.86 21.96
C LEU A 80 3.25 17.37 21.91
N GLY A 81 2.48 18.21 22.61
CA GLY A 81 2.63 19.67 22.58
C GLY A 81 2.12 20.32 21.28
N ILE A 82 1.33 19.60 20.48
CA ILE A 82 0.88 20.07 19.16
C ILE A 82 -0.54 20.60 19.26
N GLN A 83 -0.71 21.88 18.90
CA GLN A 83 -2.02 22.48 18.77
C GLN A 83 -2.66 22.09 17.43
N VAL A 84 -3.75 21.34 17.50
CA VAL A 84 -4.49 20.88 16.32
C VAL A 84 -5.88 21.52 16.31
N PRO A 85 -6.12 22.55 15.47
CA PRO A 85 -7.43 23.17 15.32
C PRO A 85 -8.55 22.20 14.96
N ARG A 86 -9.81 22.62 15.19
CA ARG A 86 -10.97 21.89 14.63
C ARG A 86 -10.92 21.97 13.11
N GLY A 87 -11.26 20.87 12.43
CA GLY A 87 -11.21 20.77 10.97
C GLY A 87 -9.83 20.38 10.39
N SER A 88 -8.78 20.29 11.22
CA SER A 88 -7.49 19.76 10.76
C SER A 88 -7.59 18.32 10.26
N ARG A 89 -6.75 18.00 9.27
CA ARG A 89 -6.67 16.70 8.61
C ARG A 89 -5.48 15.90 9.13
N PHE A 90 -5.65 14.58 9.24
CA PHE A 90 -4.75 13.71 9.99
C PHE A 90 -3.38 13.59 9.33
N CYS A 91 -3.34 13.30 8.04
CA CYS A 91 -2.09 13.10 7.32
C CYS A 91 -1.30 14.41 7.22
N ARG A 92 -1.98 15.55 7.01
CA ARG A 92 -1.34 16.88 7.08
C ARG A 92 -0.72 17.18 8.45
N VAL A 93 -1.33 16.73 9.55
CA VAL A 93 -0.74 16.89 10.88
C VAL A 93 0.47 15.97 11.05
N ILE A 94 0.38 14.70 10.64
CA ILE A 94 1.51 13.77 10.69
C ILE A 94 2.69 14.28 9.88
N SER A 95 2.47 14.74 8.64
CA SER A 95 3.52 15.29 7.79
C SER A 95 4.28 16.44 8.50
N LYS A 96 3.55 17.38 9.12
CA LYS A 96 4.16 18.48 9.88
C LYS A 96 4.94 18.03 11.11
N ILE A 97 4.49 16.95 11.77
CA ILE A 97 5.21 16.35 12.91
C ILE A 97 6.52 15.77 12.43
N LEU A 98 6.46 14.91 11.41
CA LEU A 98 7.59 14.16 10.89
C LEU A 98 8.68 15.07 10.31
N LYS A 99 8.31 16.12 9.55
CA LYS A 99 9.27 17.11 9.02
C LYS A 99 10.00 17.92 10.10
N ARG A 100 9.49 17.96 11.33
CA ARG A 100 10.10 18.67 12.47
C ARG A 100 10.61 17.70 13.54
N ALA A 101 10.51 16.40 13.30
CA ALA A 101 10.92 15.40 14.25
C ALA A 101 12.45 15.42 14.36
N GLN A 102 12.92 15.44 15.60
CA GLN A 102 14.30 15.19 15.96
C GLN A 102 14.30 14.30 17.20
N LEU A 103 14.93 13.14 17.08
CA LEU A 103 15.13 12.15 18.12
C LEU A 103 16.64 12.03 18.36
N PRO A 104 17.16 12.45 19.53
CA PRO A 104 18.55 12.25 19.86
C PRO A 104 18.84 10.76 20.15
N TRP A 105 20.10 10.35 20.02
CA TRP A 105 20.53 8.96 20.17
C TRP A 105 20.16 8.36 21.53
N ASP A 106 20.24 9.13 22.62
CA ASP A 106 19.88 8.67 23.95
C ASP A 106 18.38 8.29 24.05
N GLU A 107 17.51 9.00 23.34
CA GLU A 107 16.08 8.65 23.23
C GLU A 107 15.88 7.41 22.35
N LEU A 108 16.58 7.32 21.20
CA LEU A 108 16.48 6.17 20.29
C LEU A 108 16.94 4.88 20.95
N ALA A 109 18.14 4.89 21.54
CA ALA A 109 18.77 3.73 22.17
C ALA A 109 18.04 3.26 23.42
N ARG A 110 17.39 4.19 24.16
CA ARG A 110 16.57 3.85 25.32
C ARG A 110 15.21 3.27 24.91
N ASP A 111 14.54 3.89 23.94
CA ASP A 111 13.13 3.58 23.69
C ASP A 111 12.93 2.47 22.64
N LEU A 112 13.64 2.49 21.52
CA LEU A 112 13.35 1.58 20.41
C LEU A 112 13.59 0.09 20.71
N PRO A 113 14.54 -0.30 21.59
CA PRO A 113 14.70 -1.71 21.96
C PRO A 113 13.59 -2.28 22.86
N VAL A 114 12.74 -1.43 23.45
CA VAL A 114 11.81 -1.86 24.51
C VAL A 114 10.40 -2.07 23.97
N VAL A 115 9.92 -3.31 24.08
CA VAL A 115 8.51 -3.69 23.86
C VAL A 115 8.07 -4.56 25.03
N GLU A 116 7.10 -4.08 25.82
CA GLU A 116 6.61 -4.78 27.00
C GLU A 116 5.13 -5.12 26.87
N GLU A 117 4.79 -6.39 27.10
CA GLU A 117 3.41 -6.84 27.27
C GLU A 117 3.12 -7.04 28.77
N LYS A 118 2.19 -6.25 29.30
CA LYS A 118 1.69 -6.36 30.69
C LYS A 118 0.18 -6.60 30.64
N ALA A 119 -0.40 -7.07 31.74
CA ALA A 119 -1.84 -7.27 31.83
C ALA A 119 -2.61 -5.99 31.45
N GLY A 120 -3.39 -6.06 30.36
CA GLY A 120 -4.20 -4.94 29.87
C GLY A 120 -3.42 -3.78 29.23
N VAL A 121 -2.11 -3.90 28.98
CA VAL A 121 -1.34 -2.87 28.28
C VAL A 121 -0.16 -3.45 27.48
N ILE A 122 -0.03 -3.01 26.23
CA ILE A 122 1.17 -3.19 25.41
C ILE A 122 1.87 -1.84 25.33
N GLN A 123 3.12 -1.81 25.75
CA GLN A 123 3.97 -0.62 25.83
C GLN A 123 5.11 -0.71 24.82
N LEU A 124 5.27 0.35 24.04
CA LEU A 124 6.37 0.54 23.10
C LEU A 124 7.28 1.65 23.62
N GLY A 125 8.47 1.27 24.06
CA GLY A 125 9.49 2.15 24.63
C GLY A 125 9.53 2.19 26.15
N ASP A 126 10.67 2.64 26.66
CA ASP A 126 10.91 2.78 28.10
C ASP A 126 10.38 4.12 28.59
N GLY A 127 9.40 4.06 29.49
CA GLY A 127 8.76 5.26 30.00
C GLY A 127 7.74 4.98 31.08
N VAL A 128 7.55 5.95 31.97
CA VAL A 128 6.54 5.88 33.02
C VAL A 128 5.16 6.00 32.38
N ARG A 129 4.20 5.18 32.85
CA ARG A 129 2.84 5.08 32.27
C ARG A 129 2.12 6.42 32.07
N GLY A 130 2.41 7.43 32.90
CA GLY A 130 1.84 8.77 32.81
C GLY A 130 2.29 9.55 31.57
N ASP A 131 3.51 9.31 31.12
CA ASP A 131 4.17 10.05 30.03
C ASP A 131 3.94 9.38 28.68
N LEU A 132 3.62 8.08 28.68
CA LEU A 132 3.30 7.36 27.46
C LEU A 132 2.07 7.93 26.75
N LEU A 133 2.19 7.97 25.43
CA LEU A 133 1.20 8.45 24.48
C LEU A 133 0.26 7.31 24.10
N SER A 134 -1.03 7.61 23.91
CA SER A 134 -1.92 6.65 23.25
C SER A 134 -1.54 6.56 21.76
N LEU A 135 -1.71 5.38 21.17
CA LEU A 135 -1.65 5.28 19.71
C LEU A 135 -2.89 5.96 19.07
N PRO A 136 -2.71 6.62 17.92
CA PRO A 136 -3.82 7.19 17.14
C PRO A 136 -4.85 6.13 16.74
N GLN A 137 -6.11 6.52 16.67
CA GLN A 137 -7.21 5.61 16.26
C GLN A 137 -6.96 4.90 14.92
N PRO A 138 -6.42 5.56 13.87
CA PRO A 138 -6.09 4.88 12.61
C PRO A 138 -5.08 3.74 12.73
N PHE A 139 -4.37 3.58 13.86
CA PHE A 139 -3.38 2.52 14.08
C PHE A 139 -3.92 1.37 14.94
N LEU A 140 -5.21 1.41 15.29
CA LEU A 140 -5.85 0.51 16.25
C LEU A 140 -7.01 -0.30 15.65
N TYR A 141 -7.02 -0.48 14.32
CA TYR A 141 -8.15 -1.10 13.61
C TYR A 141 -8.28 -2.62 13.80
N GLU A 142 -7.21 -3.30 14.22
CA GLU A 142 -7.25 -4.73 14.56
C GLU A 142 -7.86 -5.00 15.94
N ARG A 143 -7.93 -4.00 16.85
CA ARG A 143 -8.52 -4.18 18.18
C ARG A 143 -9.98 -4.64 18.13
N TYR A 144 -10.71 -4.19 17.12
CA TYR A 144 -12.11 -4.56 16.94
C TYR A 144 -12.29 -5.98 16.37
N GLN A 145 -11.28 -6.54 15.71
CA GLN A 145 -11.22 -7.96 15.35
C GLN A 145 -10.77 -8.82 16.53
N ALA A 146 -9.80 -8.34 17.33
CA ALA A 146 -9.35 -9.03 18.53
C ALA A 146 -10.47 -9.25 19.55
N LYS A 147 -11.52 -8.41 19.58
CA LYS A 147 -12.73 -8.65 20.38
C LYS A 147 -13.49 -9.94 20.00
N TYR A 148 -13.31 -10.43 18.78
CA TYR A 148 -13.88 -11.68 18.27
C TYR A 148 -12.89 -12.86 18.31
N GLU A 149 -11.58 -12.61 18.22
CA GLU A 149 -10.55 -13.65 18.41
C GLU A 149 -10.27 -13.96 19.90
N PHE A 150 -10.50 -13.00 20.80
CA PHE A 150 -10.48 -13.21 22.26
C PHE A 150 -11.85 -13.66 22.79
N LEU A 151 -12.33 -14.82 22.34
CA LEU A 151 -13.26 -15.63 23.13
C LEU A 151 -12.57 -16.26 24.37
N LYS A 152 -11.61 -15.55 24.99
CA LYS A 152 -11.26 -15.73 26.40
C LYS A 152 -12.10 -14.77 27.23
N GLY A 153 -13.30 -15.22 27.57
CA GLY A 153 -14.08 -14.71 28.70
C GLY A 153 -14.79 -13.37 28.47
N ARG A 154 -16.05 -13.31 28.87
CA ARG A 154 -16.91 -12.10 28.92
C ARG A 154 -16.42 -11.04 29.94
N SER A 155 -15.11 -10.97 30.23
CA SER A 155 -14.51 -10.13 31.27
C SER A 155 -13.08 -9.67 30.96
N GLY A 156 -12.59 -9.80 29.72
CA GLY A 156 -11.26 -9.28 29.35
C GLY A 156 -11.26 -7.75 29.26
N ASP A 157 -10.52 -7.10 30.17
CA ASP A 157 -10.30 -5.65 30.12
C ASP A 157 -9.67 -5.20 28.79
N GLU A 158 -9.99 -3.98 28.35
CA GLU A 158 -9.43 -3.40 27.13
C GLU A 158 -7.89 -3.35 27.18
N ILE A 159 -7.21 -4.03 26.25
CA ILE A 159 -5.75 -3.90 26.09
C ILE A 159 -5.42 -2.52 25.53
N LYS A 160 -4.76 -1.69 26.35
CA LYS A 160 -4.31 -0.36 25.96
C LYS A 160 -2.96 -0.45 25.25
N PHE A 161 -2.81 0.24 24.14
CA PHE A 161 -1.52 0.38 23.46
C PHE A 161 -0.97 1.77 23.75
N LYS A 162 0.27 1.79 24.23
CA LYS A 162 0.97 2.98 24.70
C LYS A 162 2.36 3.02 24.09
N ALA A 163 2.82 4.21 23.71
CA ALA A 163 4.12 4.38 23.08
C ALA A 163 4.84 5.62 23.62
N THR A 164 6.18 5.58 23.61
CA THR A 164 7.00 6.78 23.73
C THR A 164 6.94 7.60 22.44
N ARG A 165 7.54 8.79 22.46
CA ARG A 165 7.60 9.68 21.30
C ARG A 165 8.38 9.06 20.15
N ALA A 166 9.53 8.43 20.42
CA ALA A 166 10.34 7.74 19.42
C ALA A 166 9.54 6.67 18.66
N TRP A 167 8.90 5.76 19.39
CA TRP A 167 8.04 4.74 18.78
C TRP A 167 6.89 5.33 17.98
N LEU A 168 6.25 6.38 18.49
CA LEU A 168 5.16 7.02 17.77
C LEU A 168 5.62 7.63 16.44
N TYR A 169 6.82 8.23 16.40
CA TYR A 169 7.40 8.76 15.16
C TYR A 169 7.75 7.65 14.17
N VAL A 170 8.32 6.54 14.63
CA VAL A 170 8.54 5.33 13.79
C VAL A 170 7.23 4.84 13.18
N LEU A 171 6.16 4.73 13.97
CA LEU A 171 4.84 4.30 13.48
C LEU A 171 4.20 5.32 12.53
N PHE A 172 4.34 6.62 12.79
CA PHE A 172 3.91 7.68 11.87
C PHE A 172 4.62 7.59 10.52
N THR A 173 5.92 7.31 10.54
CA THR A 173 6.74 7.13 9.34
C THR A 173 6.31 5.90 8.55
N GLY A 174 6.16 4.76 9.21
CA GLY A 174 5.63 3.54 8.59
C GLY A 174 4.23 3.72 7.97
N PHE A 175 3.38 4.51 8.63
CA PHE A 175 2.08 4.90 8.09
C PHE A 175 2.22 5.81 6.88
N ALA A 176 3.05 6.85 6.95
CA ALA A 176 3.27 7.78 5.85
C ALA A 176 3.75 7.05 4.58
N PHE A 177 4.66 6.09 4.74
CA PHE A 177 5.17 5.25 3.66
C PHE A 177 4.20 4.15 3.21
N GLY A 178 3.17 3.81 3.99
CA GLY A 178 2.14 2.84 3.59
C GLY A 178 0.85 3.46 3.07
N TYR A 179 0.59 4.73 3.37
CA TYR A 179 -0.71 5.34 3.16
C TYR A 179 -1.06 5.48 1.66
N CYS A 180 -2.20 4.89 1.26
CA CYS A 180 -2.69 4.88 -0.12
C CYS A 180 -3.98 5.70 -0.31
N GLY A 181 -4.39 6.47 0.71
CA GLY A 181 -5.55 7.35 0.65
C GLY A 181 -6.74 6.91 1.50
N ASN A 182 -7.73 7.80 1.60
CA ASN A 182 -9.03 7.55 2.22
C ASN A 182 -10.15 7.72 1.18
N HIS A 183 -10.68 6.62 0.66
CA HIS A 183 -11.68 6.62 -0.41
C HIS A 183 -13.09 6.72 0.15
N ILE A 184 -13.89 7.65 -0.37
CA ILE A 184 -15.27 7.82 0.09
C ILE A 184 -16.16 6.83 -0.65
N THR A 185 -16.81 5.94 0.08
CA THR A 185 -17.70 4.92 -0.47
C THR A 185 -19.06 5.05 0.20
N GLY A 186 -20.00 5.68 -0.52
CA GLY A 186 -21.29 6.08 0.06
C GLY A 186 -21.12 7.09 1.19
N LYS A 187 -21.50 6.72 2.42
CA LYS A 187 -21.44 7.60 3.61
C LYS A 187 -20.22 7.35 4.51
N SER A 188 -19.32 6.43 4.14
CA SER A 188 -18.15 6.04 4.94
C SER A 188 -16.84 6.26 4.17
N GLY A 189 -15.78 6.63 4.88
CA GLY A 189 -14.42 6.59 4.35
C GLY A 189 -13.84 5.20 4.44
N GLU A 190 -12.96 4.85 3.51
CA GLU A 190 -12.18 3.63 3.47
C GLU A 190 -10.69 4.00 3.39
N LEU A 191 -9.99 3.87 4.51
CA LEU A 191 -8.56 4.06 4.61
C LEU A 191 -7.84 2.83 4.04
N VAL A 192 -6.83 3.05 3.20
CA VAL A 192 -6.00 1.99 2.63
C VAL A 192 -4.55 2.19 3.06
N ILE A 193 -3.93 1.13 3.58
CA ILE A 193 -2.53 1.11 3.98
C ILE A 193 -1.85 -0.09 3.30
N ALA A 194 -0.88 0.18 2.43
CA ALA A 194 0.02 -0.81 1.88
C ALA A 194 1.15 -1.14 2.88
N VAL A 195 1.54 -2.40 2.89
CA VAL A 195 2.52 -2.95 3.83
C VAL A 195 3.45 -3.88 3.06
N VAL A 196 4.75 -3.75 3.34
CA VAL A 196 5.76 -4.75 2.97
C VAL A 196 5.79 -5.79 4.09
N PRO A 197 5.27 -7.01 3.88
CA PRO A 197 5.28 -8.02 4.93
C PRO A 197 6.72 -8.51 5.18
N GLU A 198 6.97 -9.08 6.36
CA GLU A 198 8.30 -9.53 6.79
C GLU A 198 9.02 -10.44 5.80
N PRO A 199 8.40 -11.47 5.20
CA PRO A 199 9.10 -12.31 4.22
C PRO A 199 9.62 -11.51 3.02
N THR A 200 8.82 -10.53 2.58
CA THR A 200 9.22 -9.61 1.50
C THR A 200 10.33 -8.66 1.96
N LEU A 201 10.24 -8.15 3.19
CA LEU A 201 11.28 -7.26 3.73
C LEU A 201 12.63 -8.00 3.85
N SER A 202 12.64 -9.24 4.35
CA SER A 202 13.86 -10.06 4.40
C SER A 202 14.53 -10.18 3.02
N GLN A 203 13.73 -10.36 1.97
CA GLN A 203 14.24 -10.40 0.60
C GLN A 203 14.75 -9.02 0.12
N VAL A 204 14.05 -7.94 0.43
CA VAL A 204 14.46 -6.55 0.13
C VAL A 204 15.78 -6.17 0.80
N LEU A 205 16.03 -6.67 2.01
CA LEU A 205 17.28 -6.44 2.72
C LEU A 205 18.45 -7.21 2.08
N ALA A 206 18.18 -8.43 1.59
CA ALA A 206 19.19 -9.32 1.03
C ALA A 206 19.52 -9.08 -0.46
N ASP A 207 18.61 -8.48 -1.24
CA ASP A 207 18.74 -8.37 -2.70
C ASP A 207 18.43 -6.94 -3.19
N GLU A 208 19.42 -6.28 -3.82
CA GLU A 208 19.28 -4.91 -4.34
C GLU A 208 18.23 -4.82 -5.46
N GLY A 209 18.03 -5.90 -6.23
CA GLY A 209 16.99 -5.96 -7.23
C GLY A 209 15.60 -5.97 -6.63
N ALA A 210 15.39 -6.77 -5.58
CA ALA A 210 14.15 -6.77 -4.81
C ALA A 210 13.91 -5.40 -4.16
N ARG A 211 14.95 -4.78 -3.59
CA ARG A 211 14.89 -3.43 -3.02
C ARG A 211 14.46 -2.39 -4.05
N SER A 212 15.04 -2.44 -5.25
CA SER A 212 14.68 -1.53 -6.35
C SER A 212 13.25 -1.76 -6.84
N LEU A 213 12.84 -3.03 -7.01
CA LEU A 213 11.52 -3.40 -7.54
C LEU A 213 10.38 -3.16 -6.56
N ILE A 214 10.63 -3.25 -5.25
CA ILE A 214 9.57 -3.20 -4.24
C ILE A 214 9.53 -1.83 -3.56
N ILE A 215 10.68 -1.25 -3.20
CA ILE A 215 10.77 -0.05 -2.36
C ILE A 215 11.15 1.21 -3.12
N ARG A 216 12.29 1.27 -3.81
CA ARG A 216 12.86 2.55 -4.32
C ARG A 216 11.94 3.30 -5.28
N ASP A 217 11.74 2.76 -6.49
CA ASP A 217 10.83 3.31 -7.51
C ASP A 217 9.75 2.29 -7.91
N GLY A 218 9.60 1.27 -7.07
CA GLY A 218 8.93 0.03 -7.36
C GLY A 218 7.45 -0.02 -7.00
N LEU A 219 7.03 -1.18 -6.52
CA LEU A 219 5.64 -1.50 -6.19
C LEU A 219 5.06 -0.59 -5.09
N LEU A 220 5.75 -0.43 -3.96
CA LEU A 220 5.23 0.33 -2.81
C LEU A 220 5.01 1.83 -3.15
N PRO A 221 5.97 2.55 -3.74
CA PRO A 221 5.72 3.92 -4.21
C PRO A 221 4.61 3.99 -5.26
N THR A 222 4.55 3.01 -6.16
CA THR A 222 3.53 2.99 -7.23
C THR A 222 2.12 2.91 -6.63
N VAL A 223 1.82 1.92 -5.78
CA VAL A 223 0.48 1.76 -5.20
C VAL A 223 0.00 2.99 -4.44
N ARG A 224 0.91 3.70 -3.76
CA ARG A 224 0.60 4.94 -3.04
C ARG A 224 0.21 6.07 -3.97
N ARG A 225 0.93 6.24 -5.09
CA ARG A 225 0.68 7.33 -6.05
C ARG A 225 -0.64 7.16 -6.80
N LEU A 226 -1.16 5.94 -6.92
CA LEU A 226 -2.35 5.69 -7.73
C LEU A 226 -3.62 6.37 -7.20
N GLY A 227 -3.76 6.51 -5.88
CA GLY A 227 -4.99 7.07 -5.28
C GLY A 227 -6.26 6.30 -5.64
N LEU A 228 -6.12 5.02 -6.01
CA LEU A 228 -7.21 4.14 -6.42
C LEU A 228 -7.50 3.10 -5.33
N PRO A 229 -8.77 2.79 -5.05
CA PRO A 229 -9.10 1.75 -4.09
C PRO A 229 -8.69 0.37 -4.64
N PRO A 230 -8.17 -0.55 -3.81
CA PRO A 230 -7.65 -1.85 -4.26
C PRO A 230 -8.75 -2.88 -4.53
N ARG A 231 -9.76 -2.48 -5.31
CA ARG A 231 -10.94 -3.28 -5.60
C ARG A 231 -11.53 -2.97 -6.99
N PRO A 232 -11.90 -3.98 -7.78
CA PRO A 232 -11.68 -5.41 -7.56
C PRO A 232 -10.18 -5.76 -7.49
N ALA A 233 -9.79 -6.67 -6.58
CA ALA A 233 -8.38 -6.93 -6.29
C ALA A 233 -7.57 -7.35 -7.52
N ILE A 234 -8.09 -8.26 -8.36
CA ILE A 234 -7.41 -8.70 -9.59
C ILE A 234 -7.23 -7.57 -10.59
N ALA A 235 -8.25 -6.73 -10.79
CA ALA A 235 -8.16 -5.59 -11.69
C ALA A 235 -7.15 -4.56 -11.17
N TYR A 236 -7.14 -4.30 -9.86
CA TYR A 236 -6.17 -3.43 -9.22
C TYR A 236 -4.75 -3.97 -9.35
N MET A 237 -4.55 -5.27 -9.10
CA MET A 237 -3.26 -5.93 -9.20
C MET A 237 -2.70 -5.87 -10.62
N LEU A 238 -3.50 -6.18 -11.65
CA LEU A 238 -3.12 -6.01 -13.05
C LEU A 238 -2.79 -4.56 -13.40
N TYR A 239 -3.60 -3.61 -12.91
CA TYR A 239 -3.39 -2.19 -13.14
C TYR A 239 -2.06 -1.71 -12.57
N VAL A 240 -1.78 -2.03 -11.30
CA VAL A 240 -0.50 -1.72 -10.63
C VAL A 240 0.67 -2.35 -11.36
N ALA A 241 0.56 -3.63 -11.73
CA ALA A 241 1.63 -4.31 -12.45
C ALA A 241 1.93 -3.62 -13.79
N CYS A 242 0.90 -3.18 -14.53
CA CYS A 242 1.08 -2.40 -15.74
C CYS A 242 1.77 -1.05 -15.49
N GLU A 243 1.39 -0.34 -14.42
CA GLU A 243 2.01 0.95 -14.04
C GLU A 243 3.49 0.75 -13.70
N VAL A 244 3.84 -0.29 -12.95
CA VAL A 244 5.24 -0.61 -12.62
C VAL A 244 6.04 -0.94 -13.88
N ILE A 245 5.55 -1.82 -14.76
CA ILE A 245 6.24 -2.17 -16.01
C ILE A 245 6.47 -0.93 -16.88
N LYS A 246 5.47 -0.05 -16.97
CA LYS A 246 5.60 1.21 -17.72
C LYS A 246 6.61 2.17 -17.08
N ALA A 247 6.66 2.25 -15.75
CA ALA A 247 7.59 3.12 -15.03
C ALA A 247 9.05 2.65 -15.18
N LEU A 248 9.29 1.34 -15.17
CA LEU A 248 10.60 0.76 -15.44
C LEU A 248 11.03 1.02 -16.90
N GLY A 249 10.09 1.00 -17.83
CA GLY A 249 10.34 1.29 -19.24
C GLY A 249 11.20 0.22 -19.94
N PRO A 250 11.39 0.32 -21.27
CA PRO A 250 12.00 -0.77 -22.06
C PRO A 250 13.48 -1.04 -21.77
N GLN A 251 14.19 -0.04 -21.23
CA GLN A 251 15.64 -0.10 -21.00
C GLN A 251 16.02 -0.57 -19.59
N ALA A 252 15.11 -0.50 -18.61
CA ALA A 252 15.33 -1.01 -17.26
C ALA A 252 14.72 -2.41 -17.04
N MET A 253 14.08 -2.98 -18.07
CA MET A 253 13.60 -4.36 -18.07
C MET A 253 14.76 -5.32 -18.30
N ASP A 254 15.70 -5.40 -17.36
CA ASP A 254 16.48 -6.62 -17.26
C ASP A 254 15.52 -7.73 -16.80
N LEU A 255 15.04 -8.53 -17.75
CA LEU A 255 14.18 -9.67 -17.45
C LEU A 255 14.84 -10.55 -16.38
N GLU A 256 16.17 -10.67 -16.36
CA GLU A 256 16.87 -11.43 -15.33
C GLU A 256 16.54 -10.94 -13.92
N LEU A 257 16.40 -9.63 -13.71
CA LEU A 257 15.99 -9.06 -12.43
C LEU A 257 14.62 -9.60 -11.98
N LEU A 258 13.63 -9.56 -12.87
CA LEU A 258 12.27 -10.02 -12.57
C LEU A 258 12.18 -11.55 -12.37
N TYR A 259 13.03 -12.31 -13.06
CA TYR A 259 13.10 -13.76 -12.87
C TYR A 259 13.86 -14.17 -11.61
N ARG A 260 14.84 -13.36 -11.15
CA ARG A 260 15.60 -13.61 -9.92
C ARG A 260 14.79 -13.38 -8.65
N ILE A 261 13.83 -12.48 -8.68
CA ILE A 261 12.97 -12.13 -7.54
C ILE A 261 11.82 -13.15 -7.45
N PRO A 262 11.84 -14.15 -6.54
CA PRO A 262 10.83 -15.23 -6.51
C PRO A 262 9.42 -14.72 -6.24
N THR A 263 9.30 -13.78 -5.29
CA THR A 263 8.04 -13.17 -4.88
C THR A 263 8.18 -11.65 -4.81
N ALA A 264 7.09 -10.95 -5.11
CA ALA A 264 6.97 -9.50 -4.91
C ALA A 264 5.64 -9.23 -4.19
N LEU A 265 5.53 -9.81 -2.99
CA LEU A 265 4.33 -9.76 -2.16
C LEU A 265 4.21 -8.40 -1.46
N LEU A 266 3.10 -7.72 -1.72
CA LEU A 266 2.61 -6.62 -0.90
C LEU A 266 1.28 -7.00 -0.24
N GLU A 267 1.03 -6.43 0.92
CA GLU A 267 -0.27 -6.54 1.57
C GLU A 267 -0.94 -5.18 1.67
N MET A 268 -2.27 -5.16 1.56
CA MET A 268 -3.06 -3.95 1.75
C MET A 268 -4.15 -4.18 2.78
N ASP A 269 -4.15 -3.35 3.82
CA ASP A 269 -5.20 -3.33 4.82
C ASP A 269 -6.24 -2.28 4.39
N ARG A 270 -7.48 -2.72 4.16
CA ARG A 270 -8.64 -1.85 3.94
C ARG A 270 -9.36 -1.64 5.25
N VAL A 271 -9.45 -0.40 5.68
CA VAL A 271 -9.95 -0.03 7.01
C VAL A 271 -11.16 0.87 6.86
N SER A 272 -12.28 0.45 7.42
CA SER A 272 -13.48 1.29 7.48
C SER A 272 -13.26 2.45 8.44
N SER A 273 -13.52 3.65 7.96
CA SER A 273 -13.60 4.88 8.74
C SER A 273 -15.02 5.42 8.63
N ALA A 274 -15.92 4.94 9.48
CA ALA A 274 -17.29 5.45 9.51
C ALA A 274 -17.31 6.90 10.03
N ALA A 275 -17.93 7.80 9.26
CA ALA A 275 -18.06 9.23 9.62
C ALA A 275 -18.76 9.45 10.97
N THR A 276 -19.60 8.49 11.40
CA THR A 276 -20.39 8.55 12.63
C THR A 276 -19.86 7.67 13.76
N ALA A 277 -19.08 6.62 13.48
CA ALA A 277 -18.81 5.58 14.48
C ALA A 277 -17.50 5.74 15.28
N GLN A 278 -16.67 6.76 14.98
CA GLN A 278 -15.40 7.04 15.67
C GLN A 278 -14.40 5.87 15.79
N ALA A 279 -14.69 4.72 15.18
CA ALA A 279 -13.93 3.47 15.26
C ALA A 279 -13.40 3.11 13.88
N PHE A 280 -12.10 2.86 13.80
CA PHE A 280 -11.46 2.29 12.62
C PHE A 280 -11.55 0.77 12.73
N THR A 281 -12.01 0.08 11.69
CA THR A 281 -12.18 -1.38 11.72
C THR A 281 -11.61 -2.00 10.45
N LEU A 282 -10.78 -3.03 10.57
CA LEU A 282 -10.28 -3.77 9.41
C LEU A 282 -11.45 -4.41 8.67
N ILE A 283 -11.63 -4.07 7.39
CA ILE A 283 -12.60 -4.67 6.49
C ILE A 283 -12.01 -5.97 5.95
N GLU A 284 -10.83 -5.87 5.34
CA GLU A 284 -10.11 -7.00 4.74
C GLU A 284 -8.62 -6.70 4.67
N ARG A 285 -7.83 -7.77 4.64
CA ARG A 285 -6.42 -7.77 4.27
C ARG A 285 -6.30 -8.46 2.92
N ILE A 286 -5.71 -7.76 1.96
CA ILE A 286 -5.47 -8.27 0.62
C ILE A 286 -3.98 -8.56 0.49
N SER A 287 -3.63 -9.81 0.18
CA SER A 287 -2.25 -10.21 -0.11
C SER A 287 -2.11 -10.35 -1.64
N MET A 288 -1.15 -9.64 -2.23
CA MET A 288 -0.95 -9.59 -3.68
C MET A 288 0.51 -9.83 -4.01
N ASP A 289 0.81 -10.98 -4.63
CA ASP A 289 2.16 -11.28 -5.14
C ASP A 289 2.28 -10.90 -6.61
N PHE A 290 3.00 -9.81 -6.87
CA PHE A 290 3.12 -9.23 -8.20
C PHE A 290 4.14 -9.94 -9.10
N ALA A 291 5.05 -10.77 -8.55
CA ALA A 291 6.18 -11.30 -9.31
C ALA A 291 5.75 -12.11 -10.55
N PRO A 292 4.78 -13.05 -10.48
CA PRO A 292 4.33 -13.79 -11.66
C PRO A 292 3.74 -12.86 -12.74
N LEU A 293 2.94 -11.87 -12.33
CA LEU A 293 2.30 -10.93 -13.26
C LEU A 293 3.30 -10.02 -13.94
N LEU A 294 4.28 -9.51 -13.20
CA LEU A 294 5.32 -8.64 -13.74
C LEU A 294 6.14 -9.38 -14.82
N ARG A 295 6.50 -10.65 -14.59
CA ARG A 295 7.24 -11.47 -15.57
C ARG A 295 6.45 -11.69 -16.86
N GLU A 296 5.15 -11.97 -16.77
CA GLU A 296 4.32 -12.20 -17.95
C GLU A 296 4.02 -10.90 -18.70
N LEU A 297 3.74 -9.80 -17.99
CA LEU A 297 3.53 -8.49 -18.60
C LEU A 297 4.80 -7.94 -19.26
N ALA A 298 5.98 -8.24 -18.72
CA ALA A 298 7.27 -7.83 -19.29
C ALA A 298 7.51 -8.37 -20.71
N ARG A 299 6.84 -9.46 -21.08
CA ARG A 299 6.93 -10.08 -22.42
C ARG A 299 5.98 -9.45 -23.44
N LEU A 300 5.06 -8.60 -23.00
CA LEU A 300 4.05 -7.99 -23.86
C LEU A 300 4.53 -6.64 -24.39
N ASP A 301 4.08 -6.32 -25.61
CA ASP A 301 4.29 -4.99 -26.18
C ASP A 301 3.60 -3.90 -25.36
N THR A 302 4.19 -2.71 -25.34
CA THR A 302 3.69 -1.52 -24.62
C THR A 302 2.21 -1.23 -24.92
N GLU A 303 1.77 -1.35 -26.18
CA GLU A 303 0.38 -1.10 -26.56
C GLU A 303 -0.61 -2.08 -25.89
N LEU A 304 -0.20 -3.34 -25.68
CA LEU A 304 -0.99 -4.34 -24.98
C LEU A 304 -1.06 -4.02 -23.50
N ILE A 305 0.07 -3.65 -22.89
CA ILE A 305 0.13 -3.24 -21.48
C ILE A 305 -0.81 -2.04 -21.26
N GLU A 306 -0.76 -1.03 -22.13
CA GLU A 306 -1.67 0.11 -22.07
C GLU A 306 -3.13 -0.28 -22.28
N TRP A 307 -3.41 -1.24 -23.16
CA TRP A 307 -4.76 -1.74 -23.36
C TRP A 307 -5.29 -2.43 -22.10
N ILE A 308 -4.51 -3.34 -21.50
CA ILE A 308 -4.86 -4.03 -20.24
C ILE A 308 -5.08 -2.99 -19.13
N GLN A 309 -4.14 -2.04 -18.97
CA GLN A 309 -4.21 -0.96 -18.00
C GLN A 309 -5.53 -0.16 -18.14
N ARG A 310 -5.89 0.26 -19.36
CA ARG A 310 -7.13 1.02 -19.60
C ARG A 310 -8.37 0.21 -19.22
N LYS A 311 -8.43 -1.09 -19.53
CA LYS A 311 -9.57 -1.95 -19.21
C LYS A 311 -9.67 -2.18 -17.70
N CYS A 312 -8.55 -2.41 -17.01
CA CYS A 312 -8.51 -2.55 -15.55
C CYS A 312 -8.93 -1.26 -14.84
N ARG A 313 -8.49 -0.08 -15.32
CA ARG A 313 -8.91 1.22 -14.77
C ARG A 313 -10.42 1.41 -14.82
N LYS A 314 -11.06 1.01 -15.93
CA LYS A 314 -12.52 1.05 -16.06
C LYS A 314 -13.21 0.12 -15.06
N ALA A 315 -12.64 -1.05 -14.76
CA ALA A 315 -13.15 -1.91 -13.70
C ALA A 315 -13.05 -1.25 -12.32
N ILE A 316 -11.92 -0.62 -11.99
CA ILE A 316 -11.69 -0.01 -10.67
C ILE A 316 -12.61 1.21 -10.45
N VAL A 317 -12.64 2.15 -11.40
CA VAL A 317 -13.42 3.40 -11.30
C VAL A 317 -14.91 3.16 -11.55
N GLY A 318 -15.26 2.18 -12.39
CA GLY A 318 -16.64 1.90 -12.79
C GLY A 318 -17.57 1.51 -11.65
N ARG A 319 -17.03 1.06 -10.51
CA ARG A 319 -17.78 0.65 -9.31
C ARG A 319 -18.65 1.78 -8.72
N GLU A 320 -18.30 3.04 -8.96
CA GLU A 320 -19.01 4.21 -8.43
C GLU A 320 -20.23 4.61 -9.29
N GLY A 321 -20.73 3.71 -10.14
CA GLY A 321 -21.86 3.96 -11.05
C GLY A 321 -21.46 4.71 -12.32
N ALA A 322 -20.16 4.96 -12.53
CA ALA A 322 -19.63 5.69 -13.68
C ALA A 322 -19.69 4.89 -14.99
N THR A 323 -19.81 3.55 -14.93
CA THR A 323 -19.90 2.70 -16.12
C THR A 323 -21.03 1.69 -16.00
N SER A 324 -21.95 1.68 -16.96
CA SER A 324 -23.03 0.69 -17.08
C SER A 324 -22.55 -0.75 -17.30
N TYR A 325 -21.26 -0.94 -17.57
CA TYR A 325 -20.64 -2.22 -17.94
C TYR A 325 -19.53 -2.65 -16.97
N TYR A 326 -19.59 -2.20 -15.70
CA TYR A 326 -18.59 -2.53 -14.68
C TYR A 326 -18.30 -4.04 -14.60
N SER A 327 -19.35 -4.87 -14.58
CA SER A 327 -19.23 -6.33 -14.50
C SER A 327 -18.39 -6.92 -15.63
N ASP A 328 -18.46 -6.33 -16.82
CA ASP A 328 -17.78 -6.87 -17.99
C ASP A 328 -16.28 -6.60 -17.92
N TYR A 329 -15.89 -5.42 -17.44
CA TYR A 329 -14.48 -5.11 -17.19
C TYR A 329 -13.89 -5.92 -16.03
N VAL A 330 -14.67 -6.20 -14.98
CA VAL A 330 -14.22 -7.11 -13.91
C VAL A 330 -13.96 -8.50 -14.47
N ARG A 331 -14.90 -9.07 -15.23
CA ARG A 331 -14.76 -10.38 -15.86
C ARG A 331 -13.61 -10.42 -16.85
N LEU A 332 -13.44 -9.38 -17.67
CA LEU A 332 -12.29 -9.27 -18.57
C LEU A 332 -10.97 -9.25 -17.81
N SER A 333 -10.87 -8.50 -16.71
CA SER A 333 -9.66 -8.44 -15.90
C SER A 333 -9.32 -9.80 -15.29
N ILE A 334 -10.34 -10.55 -14.83
CA ILE A 334 -10.17 -11.93 -14.34
C ILE A 334 -9.68 -12.85 -15.47
N ALA A 335 -10.29 -12.77 -16.65
CA ALA A 335 -9.89 -13.58 -17.81
C ALA A 335 -8.45 -13.26 -18.26
N ILE A 336 -8.04 -11.99 -18.27
CA ILE A 336 -6.67 -11.57 -18.56
C ILE A 336 -5.70 -12.18 -17.54
N PHE A 337 -6.00 -12.04 -16.24
CA PHE A 337 -5.18 -12.60 -15.18
C PHE A 337 -5.02 -14.12 -15.32
N GLN A 338 -6.13 -14.83 -15.57
CA GLN A 338 -6.12 -16.28 -15.73
C GLN A 338 -5.34 -16.71 -16.98
N ALA A 339 -5.48 -16.00 -18.11
CA ALA A 339 -4.73 -16.32 -19.33
C ALA A 339 -3.22 -16.06 -19.16
N LEU A 340 -2.82 -14.95 -18.53
CA LEU A 340 -1.42 -14.69 -18.19
C LEU A 340 -0.85 -15.74 -17.24
N SER A 341 -1.68 -16.25 -16.32
CA SER A 341 -1.29 -17.31 -15.38
C SER A 341 -1.35 -18.72 -15.99
N GLY A 342 -1.73 -18.87 -17.27
CA GLY A 342 -1.89 -20.17 -17.94
C GLY A 342 -3.13 -20.98 -17.53
N ALA A 343 -4.06 -20.38 -16.80
CA ALA A 343 -5.27 -21.03 -16.28
C ALA A 343 -6.50 -20.91 -17.21
N LEU A 344 -6.41 -20.14 -18.29
CA LEU A 344 -7.49 -19.94 -19.27
C LEU A 344 -6.91 -19.99 -20.69
N ASP A 345 -7.63 -20.61 -21.65
CA ASP A 345 -7.25 -20.55 -23.06
C ASP A 345 -7.26 -19.09 -23.54
N PRO A 346 -6.14 -18.58 -24.09
CA PRO A 346 -6.11 -17.24 -24.67
C PRO A 346 -7.22 -16.98 -25.70
N ALA A 347 -7.72 -18.00 -26.41
CA ALA A 347 -8.83 -17.85 -27.36
C ALA A 347 -10.14 -17.46 -26.66
N ASP A 348 -10.44 -18.02 -25.50
CA ASP A 348 -11.65 -17.70 -24.73
C ASP A 348 -11.62 -16.26 -24.20
N LEU A 349 -10.45 -15.83 -23.71
CA LEU A 349 -10.20 -14.42 -23.37
C LEU A 349 -10.46 -13.51 -24.56
N CYS A 350 -9.88 -13.84 -25.73
CA CYS A 350 -9.99 -13.02 -26.93
C CYS A 350 -11.44 -12.95 -27.44
N TYR A 351 -12.17 -14.07 -27.38
CA TYR A 351 -13.59 -14.12 -27.70
C TYR A 351 -14.38 -13.20 -26.77
N TYR A 352 -14.17 -13.29 -25.46
CA TYR A 352 -14.86 -12.44 -24.48
C TYR A 352 -14.54 -10.94 -24.68
N ALA A 353 -13.26 -10.62 -24.90
CA ALA A 353 -12.80 -9.24 -25.12
C ALA A 353 -13.48 -8.59 -26.32
N LEU A 354 -13.62 -9.30 -27.44
CA LEU A 354 -14.25 -8.76 -28.65
C LEU A 354 -15.77 -8.82 -28.58
N ARG A 355 -16.34 -9.97 -28.21
CA ARG A 355 -17.78 -10.21 -28.35
C ARG A 355 -18.61 -9.52 -27.28
N VAL A 356 -18.03 -9.31 -26.09
CA VAL A 356 -18.71 -8.67 -24.97
C VAL A 356 -18.20 -7.25 -24.82
N VAL A 357 -16.93 -7.08 -24.47
CA VAL A 357 -16.43 -5.76 -24.06
C VAL A 357 -16.33 -4.78 -25.22
N ALA A 358 -15.77 -5.18 -26.37
CA ALA A 358 -15.61 -4.28 -27.50
C ALA A 358 -16.95 -3.89 -28.14
N GLU A 359 -17.90 -4.83 -28.25
CA GLU A 359 -19.26 -4.56 -28.72
C GLU A 359 -20.01 -3.60 -27.78
N HIS A 360 -19.92 -3.82 -26.45
CA HIS A 360 -20.54 -2.90 -25.47
C HIS A 360 -19.92 -1.51 -25.52
N GLU A 361 -18.60 -1.39 -25.67
CA GLU A 361 -17.94 -0.09 -25.85
C GLU A 361 -18.36 0.63 -27.15
N ALA A 362 -18.83 -0.11 -28.15
CA ALA A 362 -19.20 0.43 -29.46
C ALA A 362 -20.72 0.60 -29.66
N GLU A 363 -21.55 0.14 -28.72
CA GLU A 363 -23.02 0.10 -28.83
C GLU A 363 -23.64 1.47 -29.12
N ARG A 364 -23.12 2.52 -28.49
CA ARG A 364 -23.64 3.90 -28.60
C ARG A 364 -22.93 4.77 -29.64
N LEU A 365 -21.99 4.20 -30.38
CA LEU A 365 -21.24 4.92 -31.41
C LEU A 365 -22.00 4.90 -32.74
N ASP A 366 -21.78 5.92 -33.57
CA ASP A 366 -22.21 5.86 -34.96
C ASP A 366 -21.49 4.73 -35.72
N LEU A 367 -22.01 4.35 -36.89
CA LEU A 367 -21.49 3.21 -37.66
C LEU A 367 -19.99 3.34 -38.00
N ALA A 368 -19.53 4.53 -38.37
CA ALA A 368 -18.14 4.75 -38.77
C ALA A 368 -17.19 4.70 -37.56
N ALA A 369 -17.58 5.29 -36.43
CA ALA A 369 -16.87 5.22 -35.16
C ALA A 369 -16.85 3.79 -34.58
N ARG A 370 -17.98 3.07 -34.65
CA ARG A 370 -18.09 1.67 -34.25
C ARG A 370 -17.14 0.78 -35.04
N LEU A 371 -17.12 0.89 -36.37
CA LEU A 371 -16.22 0.10 -37.22
C LEU A 371 -14.75 0.39 -36.92
N ARG A 372 -14.36 1.66 -36.71
CA ARG A 372 -12.99 2.02 -36.32
C ARG A 372 -12.61 1.43 -34.97
N LYS A 373 -13.50 1.53 -33.98
CA LYS A 373 -13.30 1.00 -32.63
C LYS A 373 -13.12 -0.52 -32.64
N LEU A 374 -14.04 -1.25 -33.29
CA LEU A 374 -13.98 -2.71 -33.37
C LEU A 374 -12.75 -3.20 -34.16
N ARG A 375 -12.32 -2.49 -35.21
CA ARG A 375 -11.06 -2.80 -35.92
C ARG A 375 -9.83 -2.63 -35.03
N SER A 376 -9.77 -1.53 -34.28
CA SER A 376 -8.67 -1.26 -33.34
C SER A 376 -8.62 -2.30 -32.21
N GLU A 377 -9.76 -2.63 -31.61
CA GLU A 377 -9.85 -3.68 -30.58
C GLU A 377 -9.50 -5.04 -31.17
N GLY A 378 -9.99 -5.38 -32.37
CA GLY A 378 -9.67 -6.61 -33.09
C GLY A 378 -8.17 -6.79 -33.32
N TRP A 379 -7.48 -5.73 -33.70
CA TRP A 379 -6.03 -5.75 -33.89
C TRP A 379 -5.28 -5.99 -32.58
N LEU A 380 -5.63 -5.28 -31.49
CA LEU A 380 -5.00 -5.46 -30.18
C LEU A 380 -5.26 -6.86 -29.60
N VAL A 381 -6.48 -7.37 -29.72
CA VAL A 381 -6.82 -8.71 -29.21
C VAL A 381 -6.12 -9.81 -30.01
N SER A 382 -6.01 -9.67 -31.34
CA SER A 382 -5.25 -10.60 -32.18
C SER A 382 -3.76 -10.61 -31.80
N LYS A 383 -3.20 -9.43 -31.53
CA LYS A 383 -1.81 -9.26 -31.06
C LYS A 383 -1.60 -9.89 -29.68
N LEU A 384 -2.55 -9.72 -28.76
CA LEU A 384 -2.53 -10.38 -27.45
C LEU A 384 -2.55 -11.90 -27.59
N LEU A 385 -3.44 -12.46 -28.44
CA LEU A 385 -3.53 -13.91 -28.68
C LEU A 385 -2.20 -14.51 -29.14
N ARG A 386 -1.53 -13.85 -30.08
CA ARG A 386 -0.22 -14.26 -30.60
C ARG A 386 0.84 -14.26 -29.50
N SER A 387 0.89 -13.16 -28.75
CA SER A 387 1.84 -12.98 -27.63
C SER A 387 1.66 -14.07 -26.57
N LEU A 388 0.41 -14.36 -26.17
CA LEU A 388 0.10 -15.38 -25.16
C LEU A 388 0.33 -16.82 -25.65
N ARG A 389 0.28 -17.08 -26.95
CA ARG A 389 0.56 -18.40 -27.53
C ARG A 389 2.04 -18.63 -27.85
N GLY A 390 2.90 -17.64 -27.61
CA GLY A 390 4.32 -17.71 -27.97
C GLY A 390 4.56 -17.74 -29.48
N VAL A 391 3.60 -17.25 -30.28
CA VAL A 391 3.74 -17.14 -31.73
C VAL A 391 4.09 -15.68 -32.04
N LEU A 392 5.38 -15.40 -32.21
CA LEU A 392 5.89 -14.08 -32.58
C LEU A 392 5.48 -13.71 -34.02
#